data_AF-A0A0A7GGU6-F1
#
_entry.id   AF-A0A0A7GGU6-F1
#
_cell.length_a   1.000
_cell.length_b   1.000
_cell.length_c   1.000
_cell.angle_alpha   90.00
_cell.angle_beta   90.00
_cell.angle_gamma   90.00
#
_symmetry.space_group_name_H-M   'P 1'
#
loop_
_entity.id
_entity.type
_entity.pdbx_description
1 polymer ?
#
loop_
_entity_poly.entity_id
_entity_poly.type
_entity_poly.pdbx_seq_one_letter_code
_entity_poly.pdbx_strand_id
1 'polypeptide(L)'
;MRGSISLVVNTNVLFSFFGKSTRTRELIFLLSGNLISPEFSIEELKKHRDVVVRKAKIENEDFEKLISILRKHVVFVEDSFYAEFIPLALENLSRSG
;
A
#
# COMPACT_ATOMS: atom_id res chain seq x y z
N MET A 1 23.62 13.33 9.94
CA MET A 1 22.26 13.15 9.38
C MET A 1 21.80 11.75 9.75
N ARG A 2 20.69 11.59 10.49
CA ARG A 2 20.05 10.27 10.62
C ARG A 2 19.52 9.91 9.23
N GLY A 3 19.85 8.73 8.71
CA GLY A 3 19.29 8.26 7.44
C GLY A 3 17.75 8.28 7.53
N SER A 4 17.09 8.81 6.52
CA SER A 4 15.63 8.72 6.41
C SER A 4 15.26 7.24 6.28
N ILE A 5 14.43 6.74 7.20
CA ILE A 5 13.94 5.35 7.17
C ILE A 5 12.85 5.29 6.11
N SER A 6 13.06 4.51 5.05
CA SER A 6 12.01 4.17 4.08
C SER A 6 11.46 2.78 4.37
N LEU A 7 10.14 2.64 4.33
CA LEU A 7 9.44 1.38 4.60
C LEU A 7 8.65 0.94 3.38
N VAL A 8 8.88 -0.29 2.95
CA VAL A 8 8.07 -0.93 1.91
C VAL A 8 6.81 -1.50 2.56
N VAL A 9 5.64 -1.05 2.10
CA VAL A 9 4.33 -1.49 2.61
C VAL A 9 3.65 -2.39 1.60
N ASN A 10 3.10 -3.51 2.07
CA ASN A 10 2.32 -4.42 1.26
C ASN A 10 0.86 -3.95 1.12
N THR A 11 0.12 -4.53 0.17
CA THR A 11 -1.28 -4.16 -0.04
C THR A 11 -2.16 -4.43 1.19
N ASN A 12 -1.85 -5.43 2.02
CA ASN A 12 -2.60 -5.72 3.25
C ASN A 12 -2.56 -4.58 4.28
N VAL A 13 -1.41 -3.91 4.41
CA VAL A 13 -1.30 -2.69 5.22
C VAL A 13 -2.16 -1.58 4.62
N LEU A 14 -2.15 -1.43 3.29
CA LEU A 14 -3.00 -0.44 2.60
C LEU A 14 -4.50 -0.74 2.74
N PHE A 15 -4.93 -2.01 2.72
CA PHE A 15 -6.33 -2.37 3.02
C PHE A 15 -6.76 -1.91 4.41
N SER A 16 -5.85 -2.00 5.39
CA SER A 16 -6.09 -1.57 6.77
C SER A 16 -6.25 -0.04 6.91
N PHE A 17 -5.81 0.74 5.91
CA PHE A 17 -6.05 2.18 5.84
C PHE A 17 -7.54 2.51 5.69
N PHE A 18 -8.35 1.64 5.08
CA PHE A 18 -9.77 1.95 4.85
C PHE A 18 -10.62 1.82 6.12
N GLY A 19 -10.18 1.06 7.12
CA GLY A 19 -10.87 0.93 8.41
C GLY A 19 -10.98 2.26 9.17
N LYS A 20 -12.11 2.49 9.85
CA LYS A 20 -12.29 3.67 10.73
C LYS A 20 -11.28 3.61 11.89
N SER A 21 -10.52 4.71 12.07
CA SER A 21 -9.55 4.94 13.16
C SER A 21 -8.60 3.76 13.47
N THR A 22 -7.89 3.28 12.45
CA THR A 22 -6.84 2.27 12.67
C THR A 22 -5.52 2.96 13.04
N ARG A 23 -4.73 2.35 13.95
CA ARG A 23 -3.32 2.74 14.17
C ARG A 23 -2.53 2.82 12.85
N THR A 24 -2.95 2.05 11.84
CA THR A 24 -2.41 2.10 10.49
C THR A 24 -2.62 3.45 9.80
N ARG A 25 -3.78 4.10 9.94
CA ARG A 25 -3.98 5.46 9.40
C ARG A 25 -3.02 6.45 10.05
N GLU A 26 -2.91 6.42 11.37
CA GLU A 26 -1.98 7.28 12.12
C GLU A 26 -0.53 7.05 11.67
N LEU A 27 -0.13 5.79 11.53
CA LEU A 27 1.20 5.41 11.06
C LEU A 27 1.47 5.93 9.63
N ILE A 28 0.51 5.79 8.72
CA ILE A 28 0.63 6.29 7.34
C ILE A 28 0.79 7.80 7.30
N PHE A 29 0.07 8.54 8.14
CA PHE A 29 0.22 9.99 8.24
C PHE A 29 1.57 10.38 8.86
N LEU A 30 2.00 9.70 9.93
CA LEU A 30 3.28 9.98 10.62
C LEU A 30 4.50 9.70 9.72
N LEU A 31 4.42 8.67 8.89
CA LEU A 31 5.50 8.24 8.00
C LEU A 31 5.32 8.73 6.56
N SER A 32 4.43 9.71 6.34
CA SER A 32 4.15 10.28 5.03
C SER A 32 5.44 10.63 4.28
N GLY A 33 5.53 10.18 3.02
CA GLY A 33 6.70 10.40 2.16
C GLY A 33 7.87 9.42 2.39
N ASN A 34 7.78 8.58 3.42
CA ASN A 34 8.76 7.53 3.70
C ASN A 34 8.18 6.12 3.47
N LEU A 35 6.93 6.02 3.05
CA LEU A 35 6.28 4.76 2.69
C LEU A 35 6.37 4.53 1.19
N ILE A 36 6.77 3.33 0.79
CA ILE A 36 6.91 2.92 -0.61
C ILE A 36 6.05 1.70 -0.84
N SER A 37 5.32 1.65 -1.95
CA SER A 37 4.54 0.46 -2.34
C SER A 37 4.57 0.29 -3.86
N PRO A 38 4.47 -0.94 -4.37
CA PRO A 38 4.24 -1.16 -5.79
C PRO A 38 2.96 -0.51 -6.31
N GLU A 39 2.97 0.01 -7.54
CA GLU A 39 1.78 0.59 -8.18
C GLU A 39 0.65 -0.45 -8.33
N PHE A 40 0.98 -1.73 -8.58
CA PHE A 40 -0.02 -2.82 -8.62
C PHE A 40 -0.85 -2.92 -7.33
N SER A 41 -0.32 -2.47 -6.18
CA SER A 41 -1.07 -2.46 -4.93
C SER A 41 -2.31 -1.56 -5.02
N ILE A 42 -2.26 -0.44 -5.76
CA ILE A 42 -3.46 0.37 -6.02
C ILE A 42 -4.46 -0.38 -6.91
N GLU A 43 -3.98 -1.08 -7.93
CA GLU A 43 -4.83 -1.90 -8.81
C GLU A 43 -5.56 -2.99 -8.02
N GLU A 44 -4.85 -3.65 -7.10
CA GLU A 44 -5.41 -4.65 -6.22
C GLU A 44 -6.45 -4.06 -5.26
N LEU A 45 -6.22 -2.87 -4.70
CA LEU A 45 -7.23 -2.16 -3.89
C LEU A 45 -8.49 -1.90 -4.70
N LYS A 46 -8.35 -1.39 -5.94
CA LYS A 46 -9.48 -1.10 -6.84
C LYS A 46 -10.22 -2.37 -7.26
N LYS A 47 -9.50 -3.45 -7.56
CA LYS A 47 -10.08 -4.76 -7.89
C LYS A 47 -10.95 -5.30 -6.75
N HIS A 48 -10.58 -5.05 -5.50
CA HIS A 48 -11.31 -5.51 -4.31
C HIS A 48 -12.21 -4.44 -3.70
N ARG A 49 -12.52 -3.36 -4.44
CA ARG A 49 -13.28 -2.20 -3.96
C ARG A 49 -14.57 -2.57 -3.24
N ASP A 50 -15.40 -3.45 -3.81
CA ASP A 50 -16.69 -3.83 -3.21
C ASP A 50 -16.52 -4.51 -1.84
N VAL A 51 -15.45 -5.27 -1.67
CA VAL A 51 -15.11 -5.91 -0.40
C VAL A 51 -14.66 -4.86 0.61
N VAL A 52 -13.83 -3.90 0.18
CA VAL A 52 -13.34 -2.80 1.02
C VAL A 52 -14.47 -1.92 1.51
N VAL A 53 -15.31 -1.43 0.60
CA VAL A 53 -16.48 -0.58 0.88
C VAL A 53 -17.39 -1.24 1.91
N ARG A 54 -17.71 -2.53 1.69
CA ARG A 54 -18.54 -3.32 2.60
C ARG A 54 -17.91 -3.51 3.98
N LYS A 55 -16.63 -3.90 4.04
CA LYS A 55 -15.95 -4.18 5.32
C LYS A 55 -15.67 -2.91 6.12
N ALA A 56 -15.27 -1.84 5.45
CA ALA A 56 -14.96 -0.56 6.08
C ALA A 56 -16.21 0.26 6.41
N LYS A 57 -17.39 -0.12 5.90
CA LYS A 57 -18.66 0.62 6.04
C LYS A 57 -18.50 2.08 5.61
N ILE A 58 -17.93 2.25 4.41
CA ILE A 58 -17.72 3.54 3.75
C ILE A 58 -18.50 3.56 2.45
N GLU A 59 -18.73 4.75 1.90
CA GLU A 59 -19.34 4.89 0.59
C GLU A 59 -18.31 4.76 -0.54
N ASN A 60 -18.84 4.51 -1.72
CA ASN A 60 -18.09 4.42 -2.98
C ASN A 60 -17.26 5.68 -3.29
N GLU A 61 -17.80 6.85 -2.98
CA GLU A 61 -17.10 8.13 -3.15
C GLU A 61 -15.97 8.30 -2.12
N ASP A 62 -16.18 7.80 -0.89
CA ASP A 62 -15.17 7.86 0.15
C ASP A 62 -14.00 6.94 -0.14
N PHE A 63 -14.23 5.81 -0.82
CA PHE A 63 -13.17 4.95 -1.31
C PHE A 63 -12.21 5.69 -2.24
N GLU A 64 -12.73 6.41 -3.25
CA GLU A 64 -11.88 7.17 -4.19
C GLU A 64 -11.13 8.31 -3.49
N LYS A 65 -11.78 8.99 -2.53
CA LYS A 65 -11.12 10.00 -1.68
C LYS A 65 -9.97 9.38 -0.89
N LEU A 66 -10.17 8.20 -0.30
CA LEU A 66 -9.15 7.50 0.47
C LEU A 66 -7.99 7.01 -0.41
N ILE A 67 -8.25 6.56 -1.64
CA ILE A 67 -7.19 6.25 -2.62
C ILE A 67 -6.37 7.51 -2.94
N SER A 68 -7.03 8.65 -3.17
CA SER A 68 -6.34 9.92 -3.40
C SER A 68 -5.47 10.32 -2.20
N ILE A 69 -5.95 10.10 -0.97
CA ILE A 69 -5.15 10.34 0.25
C ILE A 69 -3.95 9.39 0.30
N LEU A 70 -4.13 8.09 0.04
CA LEU A 70 -3.01 7.13 0.01
C LEU A 70 -1.90 7.57 -0.96
N ARG A 71 -2.25 8.00 -2.16
CA ARG A 71 -1.28 8.49 -3.16
C ARG A 71 -0.51 9.75 -2.73
N LYS A 72 -1.02 10.52 -1.76
CA LYS A 72 -0.31 11.68 -1.20
C LYS A 72 0.69 11.31 -0.11
N HIS A 73 0.50 10.16 0.54
CA HIS A 73 1.30 9.75 1.71
C HIS A 73 2.23 8.57 1.42
N VAL A 74 1.93 7.77 0.40
CA VAL A 74 2.70 6.60 -0.03
C VAL A 74 3.23 6.85 -1.44
N VAL A 75 4.53 6.64 -1.63
CA VAL A 75 5.18 6.66 -2.94
C VAL A 75 4.88 5.35 -3.63
N PHE A 76 4.11 5.41 -4.72
CA PHE A 76 3.86 4.24 -5.56
C PHE A 76 4.88 4.15 -6.68
N VAL A 77 5.46 2.97 -6.86
CA VAL A 77 6.55 2.73 -7.80
C VAL A 77 6.09 1.72 -8.85
N GLU A 78 6.31 2.05 -10.12
CA GLU A 78 5.96 1.17 -11.24
C GLU A 78 6.77 -0.13 -11.24
N ASP A 79 6.15 -1.21 -11.71
CA ASP A 79 6.76 -2.52 -11.84
C ASP A 79 8.08 -2.50 -12.62
N SER A 80 8.17 -1.64 -13.63
CA SER A 80 9.37 -1.43 -14.46
C SER A 80 10.61 -1.09 -13.63
N PHE A 81 10.46 -0.41 -12.49
CA PHE A 81 11.55 0.00 -11.62
C PHE A 81 12.22 -1.17 -10.90
N TYR A 82 11.49 -2.26 -10.67
CA TYR A 82 11.98 -3.41 -9.91
C TYR A 82 11.82 -4.76 -10.63
N ALA A 83 11.36 -4.75 -11.88
CA ALA A 83 11.07 -5.94 -12.67
C ALA A 83 12.27 -6.90 -12.75
N GLU A 84 13.48 -6.37 -12.90
CA GLU A 84 14.71 -7.17 -12.97
C GLU A 84 15.01 -7.95 -11.67
N PHE A 85 14.48 -7.51 -10.54
CA PHE A 85 14.66 -8.17 -9.24
C PHE A 85 13.58 -9.20 -8.92
N ILE A 86 12.50 -9.28 -9.71
CA ILE A 86 11.41 -10.26 -9.51
C ILE A 86 11.93 -11.70 -9.57
N PRO A 87 12.77 -12.11 -10.56
CA PRO A 87 13.31 -13.47 -10.60
C PRO A 87 14.11 -13.83 -9.34
N LEU A 88 14.91 -12.88 -8.83
CA LEU A 88 15.68 -13.06 -7.61
C LEU A 88 14.77 -13.23 -6.38
N ALA A 89 13.70 -12.44 -6.29
CA ALA A 89 12.72 -12.58 -5.22
C ALA A 89 12.03 -13.96 -5.24
N LEU A 90 11.67 -14.46 -6.43
CA LEU A 90 11.06 -15.78 -6.59
C LEU A 90 12.00 -16.93 -6.18
N GLU A 91 13.28 -16.86 -6.59
CA GLU A 91 14.28 -17.85 -6.18
C GLU A 91 14.40 -17.92 -4.65
N ASN A 92 14.49 -16.77 -3.99
CA ASN A 92 14.60 -16.69 -2.53
C ASN A 92 13.36 -17.27 -1.83
N LEU A 93 12.15 -17.05 -2.37
CA LEU A 93 10.92 -17.63 -1.84
C LEU A 93 10.91 -19.16 -1.97
N SER A 94 11.39 -19.71 -3.10
CA SER A 94 11.49 -21.16 -3.30
C SER A 94 12.49 -21.85 -2.37
N ARG A 95 13.47 -21.10 -1.84
CA ARG A 95 14.49 -21.62 -0.90
C ARG A 95 14.09 -21.43 0.57
N SER A 96 13.00 -20.73 0.84
CA SER A 96 12.52 -20.38 2.19
C SER A 96 11.36 -21.27 2.68
N GLY A 97 10.92 -22.24 1.87
CA GLY A 97 9.92 -23.25 2.23
C GLY A 97 10.56 -24.62 2.41
#